data_AF-A0A1C0U834-F1
#
_entry.id   AF-A0A1C0U834-F1
#
_cell.length_a   1.000
_cell.length_b   1.000
_cell.length_c   1.000
_cell.angle_alpha   90.00
_cell.angle_beta   90.00
_cell.angle_gamma   90.00
#
_symmetry.space_group_name_H-M   'P 1'
#
loop_
_entity.id
_entity.type
_entity.pdbx_description
1 polymer ?
#
loop_
_entity_poly.entity_id
_entity_poly.type
_entity_poly.pdbx_seq_one_letter_code
_entity_poly.pdbx_strand_id
1 'polypeptide(L)'
;MKYFLILLLVLVIFVISVTLGANNDQIVTFNYLLAKGDYSVSTLLAVLFASGLVLGWVICGLFYLRVRLSLRRAERKIKRLETQLELPVDHSSPILNRE
;
A
#
# COMPACT_ATOMS: atom_id res chain seq x y z
N MET A 1 5.85 -14.66 -9.49
CA MET A 1 6.04 -15.78 -8.56
C MET A 1 6.69 -15.40 -7.22
N LYS A 2 7.81 -14.65 -7.18
CA LYS A 2 8.49 -14.31 -5.91
C LYS A 2 7.57 -13.63 -4.87
N TYR A 3 6.80 -12.63 -5.28
CA TYR A 3 5.86 -11.93 -4.38
C TYR A 3 4.69 -12.80 -3.91
N PHE A 4 4.24 -13.75 -4.72
CA PHE A 4 3.18 -14.69 -4.35
C PHE A 4 3.65 -15.66 -3.26
N LEU A 5 4.89 -16.15 -3.38
CA LEU A 5 5.51 -17.04 -2.40
C LEU A 5 5.77 -16.32 -1.07
N ILE A 6 6.21 -15.06 -1.12
CA ILE A 6 6.38 -14.21 0.07
C ILE A 6 5.01 -13.94 0.75
N LEU A 7 3.98 -13.64 -0.03
CA LEU A 7 2.63 -13.43 0.49
C LEU A 7 2.10 -14.70 1.17
N LEU A 8 2.25 -15.87 0.54
CA LEU A 8 1.85 -17.15 1.11
C LEU A 8 2.58 -17.43 2.44
N LEU A 9 3.89 -17.20 2.48
CA LEU A 9 4.69 -17.42 3.69
C LEU A 9 4.25 -16.49 4.82
N VAL A 10 4.03 -15.20 4.53
CA VAL A 10 3.50 -14.23 5.50
C VAL A 10 2.10 -14.64 5.97
N LEU A 11 1.25 -15.12 5.07
CA LEU A 11 -0.09 -15.61 5.41
C LEU A 11 -0.04 -16.80 6.36
N VAL A 12 0.83 -17.78 6.11
CA VAL A 12 0.99 -18.95 6.98
C VAL A 12 1.46 -18.54 8.37
N ILE A 13 2.48 -17.68 8.46
CA ILE A 13 2.98 -17.15 9.74
C ILE A 13 1.86 -16.40 10.48
N PHE A 14 1.08 -15.61 9.77
CA PHE A 14 -0.06 -14.89 10.33
C PHE A 14 -1.11 -15.83 10.92
N VAL A 15 -1.51 -16.87 10.18
CA VAL A 15 -2.48 -17.88 10.65
C VAL A 15 -1.96 -18.61 11.89
N ILE A 16 -0.69 -19.02 11.91
CA ILE A 16 -0.08 -19.66 13.07
C ILE A 16 -0.11 -18.72 14.28
N SER A 17 0.28 -17.46 14.10
CA SER A 17 0.33 -16.49 15.19
C SER A 17 -1.06 -16.17 15.77
N VAL A 18 -2.08 -16.01 14.91
CA VAL A 18 -3.49 -15.85 15.34
C VAL A 18 -3.99 -17.09 16.06
N THR A 19 -3.73 -18.29 15.52
CA THR A 19 -4.18 -19.56 16.11
C THR A 19 -3.57 -19.78 17.50
N LEU A 20 -2.27 -19.48 17.65
CA LEU A 20 -1.57 -19.60 18.93
C LEU A 20 -2.12 -18.67 20.00
N GLY A 21 -2.47 -17.43 19.64
CA GLY A 21 -3.11 -16.52 20.60
C GLY A 21 -4.56 -16.81 20.87
N ALA A 22 -5.31 -17.27 19.86
CA ALA A 22 -6.72 -17.60 19.99
C ALA A 22 -6.96 -18.80 20.92
N ASN A 23 -6.04 -19.77 20.91
CA ASN A 23 -6.06 -20.93 21.82
C ASN A 23 -5.40 -20.63 23.18
N ASN A 24 -5.03 -19.38 23.44
CA ASN A 24 -4.48 -18.98 24.72
C ASN A 24 -5.61 -18.41 25.60
N ASP A 25 -6.22 -19.29 26.39
CA ASP A 25 -7.30 -18.97 27.33
C ASP A 25 -6.78 -18.37 28.65
N GLN A 26 -5.49 -18.01 28.72
CA GLN A 26 -4.94 -17.38 29.92
C GLN A 26 -5.59 -16.01 30.12
N ILE A 27 -6.12 -15.81 31.33
CA ILE A 27 -6.70 -14.54 31.75
C ILE A 27 -5.59 -13.69 32.35
N VAL A 28 -5.42 -12.46 31.83
CA VAL A 28 -4.50 -11.46 32.35
C VAL A 28 -5.33 -10.37 33.03
N THR A 29 -5.11 -10.23 34.33
CA THR A 29 -5.75 -9.19 35.15
C THR A 29 -5.04 -7.85 34.94
N PHE A 30 -5.69 -6.89 34.32
CA PHE A 30 -5.20 -5.52 34.23
C PHE A 30 -5.76 -4.71 35.39
N ASN A 31 -4.87 -4.29 36.28
CA ASN A 31 -5.23 -3.49 37.44
C ASN A 31 -4.85 -2.03 37.16
N TYR A 32 -5.75 -1.28 36.53
CA TYR A 32 -5.62 0.16 36.40
C TYR A 32 -6.00 0.81 37.74
N LEU A 33 -5.36 1.93 38.11
CA LEU A 33 -5.53 2.59 39.41
C LEU A 33 -6.98 2.94 39.79
N LEU A 34 -7.90 2.94 38.81
CA LEU A 34 -9.33 3.20 38.97
C LEU A 34 -10.23 2.02 38.58
N ALA A 35 -9.70 0.98 37.93
CA ALA A 35 -10.50 -0.12 37.39
C ALA A 35 -9.68 -1.40 37.18
N LYS A 36 -10.25 -2.54 37.56
CA LYS A 36 -9.69 -3.86 37.29
C LYS A 36 -10.47 -4.50 36.14
N GLY A 37 -9.77 -4.91 35.09
CA GLY A 37 -10.35 -5.60 33.93
C GLY A 37 -9.65 -6.93 33.69
N ASP A 38 -10.42 -8.01 33.63
CA ASP A 38 -9.92 -9.34 33.32
C ASP A 38 -10.07 -9.57 31.82
N TYR A 39 -8.94 -9.70 31.12
CA TYR A 39 -8.91 -9.88 29.67
C TYR A 39 -8.15 -11.14 29.31
N SER A 40 -8.69 -11.93 28.38
CA SER A 40 -7.97 -13.08 27.83
C SER A 40 -6.84 -12.63 26.91
N VAL A 41 -5.73 -13.37 26.89
CA VAL A 41 -4.61 -13.14 25.94
C VAL A 41 -5.11 -13.11 24.50
N SER A 42 -6.06 -13.98 24.16
CA SER A 42 -6.75 -14.01 22.87
C SER A 42 -7.34 -12.66 22.46
N THR A 43 -8.04 -11.96 23.36
CA THR A 43 -8.66 -10.66 23.08
C THR A 43 -7.62 -9.57 22.85
N LEU A 44 -6.56 -9.54 23.67
CA LEU A 44 -5.46 -8.60 23.50
C LEU A 44 -4.76 -8.80 22.15
N LEU A 45 -4.49 -10.06 21.79
CA LEU A 45 -3.82 -10.37 20.54
C LEU A 45 -4.73 -10.07 19.33
N ALA A 46 -6.04 -10.32 19.43
CA ALA A 46 -7.00 -9.97 18.40
C ALA A 46 -7.03 -8.46 18.14
N VAL A 47 -7.02 -7.64 19.19
CA VAL A 47 -6.97 -6.16 19.06
C VAL A 47 -5.65 -5.69 18.45
N LEU A 48 -4.52 -6.28 18.86
CA LEU A 48 -3.21 -6.00 18.27
C LEU A 48 -3.15 -6.35 16.79
N PHE A 49 -3.66 -7.51 16.39
CA PHE A 49 -3.72 -7.90 14.99
C PHE A 49 -4.66 -7.02 14.18
N ALA A 50 -5.86 -6.75 14.69
CA ALA A 50 -6.82 -5.89 14.01
C ALA A 50 -6.25 -4.48 13.79
N SER A 51 -5.64 -3.88 14.81
CA SER A 51 -5.01 -2.57 14.69
C SER A 51 -3.82 -2.58 13.73
N GLY A 52 -2.96 -3.61 13.77
CA GLY A 52 -1.86 -3.79 12.84
C GLY A 52 -2.32 -3.94 11.38
N LEU A 53 -3.42 -4.67 11.15
CA LEU A 53 -3.98 -4.90 9.83
C LEU A 53 -4.65 -3.63 9.28
N VAL A 54 -5.36 -2.87 10.12
CA VAL A 54 -5.91 -1.55 9.76
C VAL A 54 -4.79 -0.57 9.41
N LEU A 55 -3.74 -0.48 10.23
CA LEU A 55 -2.57 0.36 9.96
C LEU A 55 -1.88 -0.03 8.65
N GLY A 56 -1.64 -1.33 8.46
CA GLY A 56 -1.03 -1.87 7.25
C GLY A 56 -1.87 -1.57 6.00
N TRP A 57 -3.19 -1.71 6.08
CA TRP A 57 -4.11 -1.38 4.99
C TRP A 57 -4.06 0.12 4.68
N VAL A 58 -4.12 0.99 5.68
CA VAL A 58 -4.06 2.45 5.47
C VAL A 58 -2.74 2.85 4.79
N ILE A 59 -1.60 2.37 5.27
CA ILE A 59 -0.29 2.68 4.70
C ILE A 59 -0.19 2.14 3.26
N CYS A 60 -0.58 0.88 3.04
CA CYS A 60 -0.57 0.26 1.72
C CYS A 60 -1.49 1.00 0.73
N GLY A 61 -2.71 1.34 1.16
CA GLY A 61 -3.69 2.06 0.36
C GLY A 61 -3.21 3.45 -0.06
N LEU A 62 -2.61 4.20 0.87
CA LEU A 62 -2.01 5.51 0.58
C LEU A 62 -0.84 5.38 -0.40
N PHE A 63 0.06 4.42 -0.18
CA PHE A 63 1.23 4.24 -1.05
C PHE A 63 0.82 3.79 -2.46
N TYR A 64 -0.12 2.85 -2.55
CA TYR A 64 -0.70 2.39 -3.82
C TYR A 64 -1.35 3.55 -4.58
N LEU A 65 -2.17 4.37 -3.91
CA LEU A 65 -2.80 5.53 -4.53
C LEU A 65 -1.75 6.53 -5.05
N ARG A 66 -0.71 6.80 -4.27
CA ARG A 66 0.39 7.70 -4.64
C ARG A 66 1.15 7.20 -5.87
N VAL A 67 1.47 5.91 -5.92
CA VAL A 67 2.12 5.25 -7.06
C VAL A 67 1.23 5.28 -8.30
N ARG A 68 -0.07 5.00 -8.15
CA ARG A 68 -1.05 5.05 -9.25
C ARG A 68 -1.19 6.46 -9.82
N LEU A 69 -1.17 7.48 -8.97
CA LEU A 69 -1.20 8.89 -9.39
C LEU A 69 0.10 9.28 -10.12
N SER A 70 1.27 8.83 -9.65
CA SER A 70 2.53 9.12 -10.34
C SER A 70 2.61 8.45 -11.71
N LEU A 71 2.11 7.21 -11.84
CA LEU A 71 2.02 6.49 -13.13
C LEU A 71 1.18 7.29 -14.14
N ARG A 72 -0.03 7.70 -13.75
CA ARG A 72 -0.91 8.51 -14.60
C ARG A 72 -0.28 9.84 -15.02
N ARG A 73 0.47 10.49 -14.12
CA ARG A 73 1.18 11.74 -14.43
C ARG A 73 2.35 11.49 -15.39
N ALA A 74 3.09 10.40 -15.21
CA ALA A 74 4.19 10.01 -16.08
C ALA A 74 3.69 9.68 -17.49
N GLU A 75 2.63 8.87 -17.62
CA GLU A 75 1.99 8.56 -18.92
C GLU A 75 1.55 9.82 -19.67
N ARG A 76 0.94 10.79 -18.97
CA ARG A 76 0.54 12.07 -19.58
C ARG A 76 1.73 12.90 -20.04
N LYS A 77 2.86 12.84 -19.34
CA LYS A 77 4.09 13.52 -19.77
C LYS A 77 4.65 12.85 -21.02
N ILE A 78 4.76 11.53 -21.02
CA ILE A 78 5.23 10.75 -22.18
C ILE A 78 4.40 11.09 -23.42
N LYS A 79 3.07 11.03 -23.32
CA LYS A 79 2.18 11.34 -24.45
C LYS A 79 2.37 12.76 -25.00
N ARG A 80 2.65 13.75 -24.15
CA ARG A 80 2.93 15.13 -24.60
C ARG A 80 4.28 15.26 -25.30
N LEU A 81 5.30 14.55 -24.82
CA LEU A 81 6.61 14.53 -25.49
C LEU A 81 6.53 13.81 -26.84
N GLU A 82 5.82 12.68 -26.93
CA GLU A 82 5.58 11.98 -28.19
C GLU A 82 4.87 12.88 -29.22
N THR A 83 3.80 13.57 -28.83
CA THR A 83 3.11 14.52 -29.71
C THR A 83 3.98 15.71 -30.14
N GLN A 84 4.92 16.16 -29.30
CA GLN A 84 5.87 17.22 -29.69
C GLN A 84 6.98 16.71 -30.62
N LEU A 85 7.34 15.44 -30.52
CA LEU A 85 8.33 14.80 -31.40
C LEU A 85 7.73 14.43 -32.77
N GLU A 86 6.43 14.14 -32.84
CA GLU A 86 5.69 13.87 -34.09
C GLU A 86 5.29 15.13 -34.86
N LEU A 87 5.36 16.32 -34.26
CA LEU A 87 5.18 17.56 -35.01
C LEU A 87 6.35 17.69 -35.99
N PRO A 88 6.08 17.70 -37.32
CA PRO A 88 7.14 17.78 -38.30
C PRO A 88 7.86 19.12 -38.11
N VAL A 89 9.18 19.06 -38.11
CA VAL A 89 10.05 20.21 -38.34
C VAL A 89 9.69 20.76 -39.72
N ASP A 90 8.67 21.62 -39.77
CA ASP A 90 8.35 22.44 -40.93
C ASP A 90 9.32 23.61 -40.97
N HIS A 91 10.56 23.31 -41.37
CA HIS A 91 11.45 24.29 -41.97
C HIS A 91 11.17 24.33 -43.48
N SER A 92 9.97 24.72 -43.88
CA SER A 92 9.71 25.15 -45.26
C SER A 92 9.05 26.54 -45.29
N SER A 93 9.78 27.55 -44.79
CA SER A 93 9.53 28.92 -45.24
C SER A 93 10.13 29.08 -46.66
N PRO A 94 9.32 29.32 -47.70
CA PRO A 94 9.77 29.39 -49.07
C PRO A 94 10.63 30.64 -49.29
N ILE A 95 11.62 30.48 -50.15
CA ILE A 95 12.52 31.51 -50.66
C ILE A 95 11.69 32.75 -51.06
N LEU A 96 11.94 33.86 -50.38
CA LEU A 96 11.45 35.19 -50.77
C LEU A 96 12.18 35.58 -52.08
N ASN A 97 11.63 35.16 -53.21
CA ASN A 97 11.98 35.72 -54.50
C ASN A 97 11.25 37.07 -54.62
N ARG A 98 11.98 38.15 -54.40
CA ARG A 98 11.51 39.52 -54.67
C ARG A 98 12.24 39.98 -55.94
N GLU A 99 11.41 40.40 -56.87
CA GLU A 99 11.65 40.86 -58.25
C GLU A 99 12.93 41.66 -58.50
#